data_AF-A0A3M0WG65-F1
#
_entry.id   AF-A0A3M0WG65-F1
#
_cell.length_a   1.000
_cell.length_b   1.000
_cell.length_c   1.000
_cell.angle_alpha   90.00
_cell.angle_beta   90.00
_cell.angle_gamma   90.00
#
_symmetry.space_group_name_H-M   'P 1'
#
loop_
_entity.id
_entity.type
_entity.pdbx_description
1 polymer ?
#
loop_
_entity_poly.entity_id
_entity_poly.type
_entity_poly.pdbx_seq_one_letter_code
_entity_poly.pdbx_strand_id
1 'polypeptide(L)'
;MRPRFWELPLEQLTPDEWEALCDGCGLCCLHKLEDADTGEIVWTRVGCRLLDPETCRCGNYALRKTLVPDCVVLTRRNIAEIAYWMPPSCAYRLRHEGRPLPSWHPLVSGDPGSVHREGPS
;
A
#
# COMPACT_ATOMS: atom_id res chain seq x y z
N MET A 1 -0.03 -7.94 17.73
CA MET A 1 1.08 -8.07 16.75
C MET A 1 2.40 -8.10 17.51
N ARG A 2 3.44 -8.73 16.97
CA ARG A 2 4.75 -8.74 17.62
C ARG A 2 5.36 -7.34 17.62
N PRO A 3 6.14 -6.95 18.65
CA PRO A 3 6.88 -5.69 18.63
C PRO A 3 7.78 -5.60 17.39
N ARG A 4 7.77 -4.46 16.69
CA ARG A 4 8.56 -4.21 15.47
C ARG A 4 8.43 -5.32 14.42
N PHE A 5 7.24 -5.93 14.30
CA PHE A 5 7.00 -6.98 13.30
C PHE A 5 7.35 -6.51 11.89
N TRP A 6 7.18 -5.22 11.59
CA TRP A 6 7.51 -4.61 10.31
C TRP A 6 8.99 -4.62 9.98
N GLU A 7 9.85 -5.17 10.83
CA GLU A 7 11.27 -5.39 10.55
C GLU A 7 11.61 -6.84 10.27
N LEU A 8 10.70 -7.77 10.58
CA LEU A 8 10.86 -9.18 10.29
C LEU A 8 10.83 -9.43 8.77
N PRO A 9 11.44 -10.55 8.32
CA PRO A 9 11.30 -11.00 6.93
C PRO A 9 9.81 -11.13 6.54
N LEU A 10 9.46 -10.69 5.32
CA LEU A 10 8.07 -10.63 4.87
C LEU A 10 7.39 -12.00 4.95
N GLU A 11 8.13 -13.07 4.70
CA GLU A 11 7.66 -14.46 4.72
C GLU A 11 7.21 -14.89 6.12
N GLN A 12 7.77 -14.27 7.17
CA GLN A 12 7.48 -14.59 8.57
C GLN A 12 6.29 -13.82 9.14
N LEU A 13 5.74 -12.84 8.39
CA LEU A 13 4.59 -12.06 8.87
C LEU A 13 3.32 -12.90 8.88
N THR A 14 2.53 -12.76 9.95
CA THR A 14 1.16 -13.29 9.94
C THR A 14 0.29 -12.48 8.96
N PRO A 15 -0.90 -12.98 8.57
CA PRO A 15 -1.83 -12.20 7.76
C PRO A 15 -2.15 -10.82 8.37
N ASP A 16 -2.39 -10.76 9.68
CA ASP A 16 -2.70 -9.49 10.36
C ASP A 16 -1.52 -8.52 10.34
N GLU A 17 -0.30 -9.03 10.54
CA GLU A 17 0.92 -8.22 10.48
C GLU A 17 1.20 -7.75 9.05
N TRP A 18 0.92 -8.58 8.04
CA TRP A 18 1.01 -8.18 6.64
C TRP A 18 0.04 -7.02 6.35
N GLU A 19 -1.24 -7.16 6.69
CA GLU A 19 -2.23 -6.11 6.45
C GLU A 19 -1.89 -4.81 7.21
N ALA A 20 -1.31 -4.93 8.41
CA ALA A 20 -0.90 -3.80 9.22
C ALA A 20 0.30 -3.02 8.67
N LEU A 21 1.02 -3.54 7.67
CA LEU A 21 2.05 -2.78 6.96
C LEU A 21 1.46 -1.60 6.18
N CYS A 22 0.18 -1.64 5.80
CA CYS A 22 -0.44 -0.53 5.09
C CYS A 22 -0.37 0.78 5.90
N ASP A 23 0.15 1.84 5.30
CA ASP A 23 0.20 3.18 5.89
C ASP A 23 -1.13 3.94 5.79
N GLY A 24 -2.07 3.46 4.98
CA GLY A 24 -3.36 4.13 4.75
C GLY A 24 -3.27 5.34 3.82
N CYS A 25 -2.24 5.43 2.97
CA CYS A 25 -2.08 6.57 2.05
C CYS A 25 -3.14 6.66 0.93
N GLY A 26 -3.90 5.59 0.66
CA GLY A 26 -4.92 5.56 -0.40
C GLY A 26 -4.39 5.49 -1.84
N LEU A 27 -3.08 5.69 -2.06
CA LEU A 27 -2.48 5.74 -3.39
C LEU A 27 -2.71 4.44 -4.19
N CYS A 28 -2.67 3.27 -3.54
CA CYS A 28 -2.91 2.00 -4.23
C CYS A 28 -4.30 1.88 -4.87
N CYS A 29 -5.28 2.65 -4.38
CA CYS A 29 -6.65 2.72 -4.88
C CYS A 29 -6.83 3.72 -6.04
N LEU A 30 -5.81 4.48 -6.41
CA LEU A 30 -5.86 5.38 -7.56
C LEU A 30 -5.72 4.59 -8.86
N HIS A 31 -6.45 5.02 -9.88
CA HIS A 31 -6.24 4.55 -11.24
C HIS A 31 -4.84 4.94 -11.71
N LYS A 32 -4.19 4.00 -12.40
CA LYS A 32 -2.87 4.19 -12.99
C LYS A 32 -2.95 3.83 -14.46
N LEU A 33 -2.15 4.52 -15.24
CA LEU A 33 -1.96 4.24 -16.66
C LEU A 33 -0.55 3.68 -16.81
N GLU A 34 -0.42 2.57 -17.51
CA GLU A 34 0.87 1.99 -17.88
C GLU A 34 1.11 2.29 -19.36
N ASP A 35 2.24 2.90 -19.65
CA ASP A 35 2.68 3.11 -21.03
C ASP A 35 3.09 1.78 -21.66
N ALA A 36 2.51 1.45 -22.80
CA ALA A 36 2.65 0.13 -23.42
C ALA A 36 4.04 -0.13 -24.01
N ASP A 37 4.79 0.93 -24.35
CA ASP A 37 6.11 0.83 -24.97
C ASP A 37 7.23 0.83 -23.93
N THR A 38 7.05 1.55 -22.83
CA THR A 38 8.08 1.79 -21.80
C THR A 38 7.82 1.11 -20.46
N GLY A 39 6.57 0.72 -20.17
CA GLY A 39 6.16 0.22 -18.86
C GLY A 39 6.11 1.30 -17.77
N GLU A 40 6.18 2.58 -18.15
CA GLU A 40 6.08 3.69 -17.19
C GLU A 40 4.69 3.75 -16.57
N ILE A 41 4.63 3.84 -15.23
CA ILE A 41 3.38 3.95 -14.48
C ILE A 41 3.09 5.42 -14.16
N VAL A 42 2.05 5.96 -14.79
CA VAL A 42 1.52 7.29 -14.52
C VAL A 42 0.39 7.21 -13.52
N TRP A 43 0.55 7.95 -12.41
CA TRP A 43 -0.44 8.04 -11.35
C TRP A 43 -1.47 9.11 -11.68
N THR A 44 -2.75 8.76 -11.58
CA THR A 44 -3.84 9.73 -11.74
C THR A 44 -4.34 10.20 -10.38
N ARG A 45 -5.11 11.29 -10.37
CA ARG A 45 -5.88 11.73 -9.19
C ARG A 45 -7.30 11.13 -9.16
N VAL A 46 -7.55 10.08 -9.95
CA VAL A 46 -8.86 9.43 -10.04
C VAL A 46 -8.85 8.20 -9.14
N GLY A 47 -9.58 8.26 -8.03
CA GLY A 47 -9.76 7.13 -7.13
C GLY A 47 -10.68 6.06 -7.71
N CYS A 48 -10.50 4.81 -7.26
CA CYS A 48 -11.47 3.77 -7.53
C CYS A 48 -12.80 4.09 -6.84
N ARG A 49 -13.89 3.49 -7.33
CA ARG A 49 -15.25 3.72 -6.81
C ARG A 49 -15.46 3.38 -5.33
N LEU A 50 -14.52 2.68 -4.69
CA LEU A 50 -14.58 2.32 -3.28
C LEU A 50 -13.64 3.15 -2.40
N LEU A 51 -12.83 4.05 -2.99
CA LEU A 51 -11.95 4.92 -2.21
C LEU A 51 -12.78 6.03 -1.56
N ASP A 52 -12.69 6.12 -0.25
CA ASP A 52 -13.17 7.27 0.50
C ASP A 52 -12.08 8.37 0.48
N PRO A 53 -12.34 9.53 -0.13
CA PRO A 53 -11.35 10.59 -0.28
C PRO A 53 -11.05 11.33 1.04
N GLU A 54 -11.91 11.25 2.05
CA GLU A 54 -11.68 11.91 3.34
C GLU A 54 -10.77 11.06 4.24
N THR A 55 -10.98 9.74 4.23
CA THR A 55 -10.24 8.82 5.09
C THR A 55 -9.08 8.12 4.39
N CYS A 56 -8.96 8.24 3.07
CA CYS A 56 -8.02 7.50 2.22
C CYS A 56 -8.13 5.97 2.35
N ARG A 57 -9.29 5.46 2.78
CA ARG A 57 -9.53 4.03 2.99
C ARG A 57 -10.51 3.47 1.98
N CYS A 58 -10.44 2.16 1.77
CA CYS A 58 -11.43 1.45 0.98
C CYS A 58 -12.72 1.28 1.81
N GLY A 59 -13.84 1.83 1.34
CA GLY A 59 -15.15 1.73 1.99
C GLY A 59 -15.72 0.31 2.06
N ASN A 60 -15.17 -0.64 1.28
CA ASN A 60 -15.52 -2.06 1.41
C ASN A 60 -14.32 -2.97 1.15
N TYR A 61 -13.31 -2.89 2.01
CA TYR A 61 -12.07 -3.64 1.84
C TYR A 61 -12.30 -5.15 1.75
N ALA A 62 -13.21 -5.72 2.55
CA ALA A 62 -13.48 -7.17 2.56
C ALA A 62 -14.06 -7.68 1.22
N LEU A 63 -14.96 -6.93 0.58
CA LEU A 63 -15.58 -7.32 -0.69
C LEU A 63 -14.96 -6.64 -1.91
N ARG A 64 -13.83 -5.94 -1.74
CA ARG A 64 -13.22 -5.08 -2.78
C ARG A 64 -12.97 -5.80 -4.09
N LYS A 65 -12.52 -7.07 -4.05
CA LYS A 65 -12.22 -7.85 -5.26
C LYS A 65 -13.48 -8.25 -6.01
N THR A 66 -14.55 -8.59 -5.28
CA THR A 66 -15.85 -8.92 -5.87
C THR A 66 -16.50 -7.70 -6.50
N LEU A 67 -16.39 -6.55 -5.83
CA LEU A 67 -16.98 -5.31 -6.29
C LEU A 67 -16.13 -4.64 -7.38
N VAL A 68 -14.80 -4.72 -7.32
CA VAL A 68 -13.89 -4.10 -8.27
C VAL A 68 -12.96 -5.20 -8.78
N PRO A 69 -13.28 -5.83 -9.93
CA PRO A 69 -12.50 -6.93 -10.48
C PRO A 69 -11.02 -6.60 -10.69
N ASP A 70 -10.70 -5.34 -10.98
CA ASP A 70 -9.32 -4.87 -11.19
C ASP A 70 -8.58 -4.58 -9.88
N CYS A 71 -9.26 -4.63 -8.72
CA CYS A 71 -8.61 -4.47 -7.43
C CYS A 71 -7.62 -5.63 -7.21
N VAL A 72 -6.41 -5.31 -6.77
CA VAL A 72 -5.36 -6.29 -6.51
C VAL A 72 -5.44 -6.75 -5.07
N VAL A 73 -5.40 -8.07 -4.87
CA VAL A 73 -5.18 -8.67 -3.54
C VAL A 73 -3.68 -8.82 -3.37
N LEU A 74 -3.10 -7.90 -2.61
CA LEU A 74 -1.67 -7.88 -2.31
C LEU A 74 -1.35 -8.92 -1.24
N THR A 75 -0.42 -9.81 -1.55
CA THR A 75 0.02 -10.91 -0.68
C THR A 75 1.54 -10.99 -0.66
N ARG A 76 2.08 -11.68 0.34
CA ARG A 76 3.51 -12.02 0.42
C ARG A 76 4.02 -12.79 -0.81
N ARG A 77 3.15 -13.49 -1.53
CA ARG A 77 3.52 -14.33 -2.68
C ARG A 77 3.65 -13.55 -3.99
N ASN A 78 2.84 -12.51 -4.17
CA ASN A 78 2.82 -11.75 -5.43
C ASN A 78 3.51 -10.38 -5.32
N ILE A 79 4.00 -9.97 -4.14
CA ILE A 79 4.66 -8.66 -3.97
C ILE A 79 5.81 -8.45 -4.94
N ALA A 80 6.61 -9.48 -5.23
CA ALA A 80 7.71 -9.38 -6.18
C ALA A 80 7.26 -9.05 -7.60
N GLU A 81 6.05 -9.49 -7.99
CA GLU A 81 5.48 -9.25 -9.31
C GLU A 81 4.82 -7.86 -9.41
N ILE A 82 4.32 -7.32 -8.30
CA ILE A 82 3.50 -6.10 -8.32
C ILE A 82 4.18 -4.87 -7.71
N ALA A 83 5.35 -5.02 -7.09
CA ALA A 83 6.06 -3.92 -6.44
C ALA A 83 6.37 -2.75 -7.40
N TYR A 84 6.68 -3.04 -8.68
CA TYR A 84 6.98 -2.02 -9.68
C TYR A 84 5.82 -1.03 -9.90
N TRP A 85 4.58 -1.50 -9.74
CA TRP A 85 3.33 -0.76 -9.89
C TRP A 85 2.92 0.02 -8.63
N MET A 86 3.62 -0.17 -7.51
CA MET A 86 3.32 0.50 -6.24
C MET A 86 4.03 1.85 -6.11
N PRO A 87 3.49 2.79 -5.32
CA PRO A 87 4.19 4.05 -5.06
C PRO A 87 5.57 3.77 -4.46
N PRO A 88 6.62 4.54 -4.79
CA PRO A 88 7.96 4.36 -4.22
C PRO A 88 8.02 4.43 -2.68
N SER A 89 7.03 5.08 -2.06
CA SER A 89 6.88 5.20 -0.61
C SER A 89 6.09 4.08 0.05
N CYS A 90 5.46 3.19 -0.73
CA CYS A 90 4.55 2.21 -0.17
C CYS A 90 5.30 1.21 0.71
N ALA A 91 4.79 1.01 1.92
CA ALA A 91 5.37 0.12 2.92
C ALA A 91 5.69 -1.28 2.38
N TYR A 92 4.76 -1.90 1.64
CA TYR A 92 4.97 -3.23 1.07
C TYR A 92 6.13 -3.26 0.06
N ARG A 93 6.22 -2.24 -0.80
CA ARG A 93 7.29 -2.11 -1.79
C ARG A 93 8.62 -1.87 -1.10
N LEU A 94 8.69 -0.90 -0.18
CA LEU A 94 9.90 -0.61 0.58
C LEU A 94 10.42 -1.86 1.28
N ARG A 95 9.54 -2.57 1.99
CA ARG A 95 9.90 -3.81 2.69
C ARG A 95 10.37 -4.90 1.74
N HIS A 96 9.74 -5.04 0.58
CA HIS A 96 10.18 -5.99 -0.45
C HIS A 96 11.56 -5.64 -1.00
N GLU A 97 11.86 -4.36 -1.20
CA GLU A 97 13.15 -3.84 -1.63
C GLU A 97 14.22 -3.84 -0.50
N GLY A 98 13.90 -4.38 0.68
CA GLY A 98 14.80 -4.39 1.85
C GLY A 98 15.03 -3.01 2.49
N ARG A 99 14.18 -2.03 2.18
CA ARG A 99 14.24 -0.67 2.69
C ARG A 99 13.43 -0.52 3.99
N PRO A 100 13.88 0.33 4.92
CA PRO A 100 13.12 0.60 6.14
C PRO A 100 11.85 1.39 5.83
N LEU A 101 10.89 1.34 6.76
CA LEU A 101 9.72 2.23 6.70
C LEU A 101 10.15 3.67 7.03
N PRO A 102 9.55 4.69 6.38
CA PRO A 102 9.86 6.09 6.67
C PRO A 102 9.50 6.49 8.11
N SER A 103 10.10 7.57 8.63
CA SER A 103 9.84 8.05 9.99
C SER A 103 8.40 8.48 10.23
N TRP A 104 7.70 8.94 9.18
CA TRP A 104 6.28 9.29 9.22
C TRP A 104 5.34 8.09 9.10
N HIS A 105 5.85 6.88 8.88
CA HIS A 105 4.97 5.71 8.78
C HIS A 105 4.30 5.44 10.15
N PRO A 106 2.99 5.17 10.25
CA PRO A 106 2.30 5.01 11.55
C PRO A 106 2.92 3.98 12.49
N LEU A 107 3.45 2.88 11.96
CA LEU A 107 4.18 1.87 12.75
C LEU A 107 5.49 2.39 13.37
N VAL A 108 6.09 3.43 12.79
CA VAL A 108 7.34 4.06 13.26
C VAL A 108 7.05 5.30 14.11
N SER A 109 6.16 6.18 13.64
CA SER A 109 5.80 7.44 14.32
C SER A 109 4.86 7.24 15.51
N GLY A 110 4.07 6.16 15.51
CA GLY A 110 2.97 5.96 16.44
C GLY A 110 1.73 6.83 16.17
N ASP A 111 1.76 7.66 15.12
CA ASP A 111 0.66 8.57 14.76
C ASP A 111 0.06 8.20 13.39
N PRO A 112 -1.19 7.70 13.33
CA PRO A 112 -1.87 7.41 12.08
C PRO A 112 -2.01 8.61 11.13
N GLY A 113 -2.04 9.85 11.64
CA GLY A 113 -2.18 11.06 10.82
C GLY A 113 -0.90 11.52 10.14
N SER A 114 0.26 11.00 10.55
CA SER A 114 1.56 11.43 10.01
C SER A 114 1.76 11.10 8.52
N VAL A 115 1.12 10.04 8.02
CA VAL A 115 1.09 9.70 6.59
C VAL A 115 0.54 10.84 5.72
N HIS A 116 -0.47 11.57 6.18
CA HIS A 116 -1.12 12.63 5.40
C HIS A 116 -0.44 13.99 5.57
N ARG A 117 0.26 14.21 6.68
CA ARG A 117 0.95 15.48 6.95
C ARG A 117 2.36 15.52 6.39
N GLU A 118 3.04 14.37 6.38
CA GLU A 118 4.48 14.27 6.08
C GLU A 118 4.77 13.24 4.97
N GLY A 119 3.86 12.31 4.73
CA GLY A 119 3.95 11.35 3.65
C GLY A 119 3.52 11.92 2.30
N PRO A 120 3.82 11.20 1.21
CA PRO A 120 3.43 11.62 -0.14
C PRO A 120 1.91 11.56 -0.32
N SER A 121 1.39 12.60 -0.97
CA SER A 121 -0.06 12.83 -1.22
C SER A 121 -0.40 12.78 -2.70
#